data_AF-T0Z3N8-F1
#
_entry.id   AF-T0Z3N8-F1
#
_cell.length_a   1.000
_cell.length_b   1.000
_cell.length_c   1.000
_cell.angle_alpha   90.00
_cell.angle_beta   90.00
_cell.angle_gamma   90.00
#
_symmetry.space_group_name_H-M   'P 1'
#
loop_
_entity.id
_entity.type
_entity.pdbx_description
1 polymer ?
#
loop_
_entity_poly.entity_id
_entity_poly.type
_entity_poly.pdbx_seq_one_letter_code
_entity_poly.pdbx_strand_id
1 'polypeptide(L)' 'MRHCEQKLGIKVGESTRDGRIFLKREEECLAACAGAPMMVVNGHYHEHLDIVKMDQILDALK' A
#
# COMPACT_ATOMS: atom_id res chain seq x y z
N MET A 1 0.31 6.36 3.60
CA MET A 1 -1.08 6.25 4.10
C MET A 1 -2.05 7.22 3.41
N ARG A 2 -1.99 8.55 3.64
CA ARG A 2 -2.97 9.50 3.06
C ARG A 2 -3.18 9.37 1.53
N HIS A 3 -2.09 9.17 0.79
CA HIS A 3 -2.14 8.99 -0.67
C HIS A 3 -2.93 7.74 -1.08
N CYS A 4 -2.70 6.61 -0.40
CA CYS A 4 -3.42 5.36 -0.66
C CYS A 4 -4.91 5.50 -0.36
N GLU A 5 -5.27 6.18 0.73
CA GLU A 5 -6.67 6.45 1.09
C GLU A 5 -7.37 7.30 0.02
N GLN A 6 -6.70 8.36 -0.49
CA GLN A 6 -7.24 9.21 -1.56
C GLN A 6 -7.39 8.47 -2.89
N LYS A 7 -6.38 7.65 -3.27
CA LYS A 7 -6.36 6.92 -4.54
C LYS A 7 -7.40 5.80 -4.58
N LEU A 8 -7.56 5.07 -3.48
CA LEU A 8 -8.49 3.94 -3.37
C LEU A 8 -9.91 4.35 -2.93
N GLY A 9 -10.06 5.55 -2.36
CA GLY A 9 -11.34 6.04 -1.85
C GLY A 9 -11.84 5.32 -0.59
N ILE A 10 -10.93 4.70 0.17
CA ILE A 10 -11.20 3.96 1.40
C ILE A 10 -10.30 4.45 2.53
N LYS A 11 -10.64 4.15 3.78
CA LYS A 11 -9.78 4.44 4.93
C LYS A 11 -8.92 3.24 5.31
N VAL A 12 -7.85 3.50 6.07
CA VAL A 12 -7.08 2.44 6.71
C VAL A 12 -8.00 1.56 7.57
N GLY A 13 -7.92 0.24 7.37
CA GLY A 13 -8.78 -0.75 8.00
C GLY A 13 -10.03 -1.13 7.19
N GLU A 14 -10.22 -0.58 5.99
CA GLU A 14 -11.34 -0.89 5.11
C GLU A 14 -10.87 -1.66 3.86
N SER A 15 -11.83 -2.31 3.18
CA SER A 15 -11.63 -2.94 1.87
C SER A 15 -12.26 -2.07 0.78
N THR A 16 -11.69 -2.13 -0.42
CA THR A 16 -12.33 -1.58 -1.63
C THR A 16 -13.67 -2.28 -1.90
N ARG A 17 -14.58 -1.59 -2.60
CA ARG A 17 -15.94 -2.10 -2.89
C ARG A 17 -15.95 -3.42 -3.67
N ASP A 18 -14.93 -3.66 -4.48
CA ASP A 18 -14.73 -4.90 -5.24
C ASP A 18 -14.11 -6.04 -4.41
N GLY A 19 -13.71 -5.77 -3.17
CA GLY A 19 -13.08 -6.72 -2.27
C GLY A 19 -11.65 -7.12 -2.62
N ARG A 20 -11.01 -6.46 -3.61
CA ARG A 20 -9.66 -6.83 -4.09
C ARG A 20 -8.54 -6.30 -3.20
N ILE A 21 -8.71 -5.11 -2.64
CA ILE A 21 -7.67 -4.42 -1.89
C ILE A 21 -8.17 -4.14 -0.49
N PHE A 22 -7.41 -4.61 0.51
CA PHE A 22 -7.60 -4.24 1.91
C PHE A 22 -6.47 -3.31 2.35
N LEU A 23 -6.80 -2.11 2.80
CA LEU A 23 -5.80 -1.14 3.25
C LEU A 23 -5.45 -1.40 4.72
N LYS A 24 -4.52 -2.34 4.95
CA LYS A 24 -4.11 -2.70 6.31
C LYS A 24 -3.38 -1.54 6.99
N ARG A 25 -3.71 -1.30 8.27
CA ARG A 25 -2.90 -0.44 9.13
C ARG A 25 -1.56 -1.15 9.39
N GLU A 26 -0.44 -0.48 9.11
CA GLU A 26 0.84 -0.97 9.62
C GLU A 26 0.79 -0.96 11.15
N GLU A 27 0.92 -2.15 11.74
CA GLU A 27 0.93 -2.34 13.20
C GLU A 27 2.36 -2.46 13.74
N GLU A 28 3.31 -2.90 12.91
CA GLU A 28 4.70 -3.19 13.30
C GLU A 28 5.68 -2.86 12.17
N CYS A 29 6.97 -2.81 12.51
CA CYS A 29 8.06 -2.56 11.57
C CYS A 29 8.20 -3.69 10.53
N LEU A 30 8.38 -3.33 9.26
CA LEU A 30 8.62 -4.26 8.15
C LEU A 30 10.09 -4.70 7.98
N ALA A 31 10.99 -4.27 8.88
CA ALA A 31 12.43 -4.57 8.85
C ALA A 31 13.17 -4.22 7.54
N ALA A 32 12.56 -3.45 6.63
CA ALA A 32 13.15 -2.99 5.37
C ALA A 32 13.59 -1.52 5.45
N CYS A 33 14.12 -1.09 6.61
CA CYS A 33 14.46 0.31 6.90
C CYS A 33 15.41 0.95 5.87
N ALA A 34 16.32 0.16 5.28
CA ALA A 34 17.24 0.64 4.25
C ALA A 34 16.54 1.01 2.94
N GLY A 35 15.38 0.38 2.67
CA GLY A 35 14.55 0.58 1.49
C GLY A 35 13.38 1.53 1.70
N ALA A 36 13.40 2.38 2.75
CA ALA A 36 12.29 3.30 3.02
C ALA A 36 12.13 4.37 1.93
N PRO A 37 10.88 4.75 1.56
CA PRO A 37 9.58 4.20 1.99
C PRO A 37 9.27 2.84 1.36
N MET A 38 8.55 1.98 2.07
CA MET A 38 8.25 0.59 1.65
C MET A 38 6.78 0.21 1.87
N MET A 39 6.32 -0.84 1.18
CA MET A 39 5.02 -1.46 1.40
C MET A 39 5.09 -2.97 1.13
N VAL A 40 4.22 -3.74 1.76
CA VAL A 40 4.06 -5.17 1.47
C VAL A 40 2.71 -5.40 0.81
N VAL A 41 2.72 -6.04 -0.35
CA VAL A 41 1.52 -6.45 -1.08
C VAL A 41 1.54 -7.96 -1.22
N ASN A 42 0.56 -8.65 -0.66
CA ASN A 42 0.46 -10.12 -0.73
C ASN A 42 1.75 -10.86 -0.33
N GLY A 43 2.51 -10.32 0.63
CA GLY A 43 3.79 -10.89 1.09
C GLY A 43 5.04 -10.45 0.32
N HIS A 44 4.88 -9.64 -0.74
CA HIS A 44 5.99 -9.11 -1.52
C HIS A 44 6.36 -7.71 -1.04
N TYR A 45 7.65 -7.52 -0.74
CA TYR A 45 8.22 -6.23 -0.37
C TYR A 45 8.43 -5.35 -1.60
N HIS A 46 7.92 -4.13 -1.55
CA HIS A 46 8.22 -3.08 -2.50
C HIS A 46 8.92 -1.94 -1.77
N GLU A 47 10.17 -1.68 -2.15
CA GLU A 47 11.08 -0.74 -1.51
C GLU A 47 11.35 0.47 -2.41
N HIS A 48 11.91 1.54 -1.84
CA HIS A 48 12.21 2.81 -2.51
C HIS A 48 11.01 3.37 -3.26
N LEU A 49 9.86 3.37 -2.57
CA LEU A 49 8.60 3.83 -3.12
C LEU A 49 8.58 5.35 -3.26
N ASP A 50 8.04 5.78 -4.39
CA ASP A 50 7.59 7.14 -4.63
C ASP A 50 6.10 7.11 -4.98
N ILE A 51 5.49 8.29 -5.13
CA ILE A 51 4.05 8.42 -5.43
C ILE A 51 3.70 7.71 -6.74
N VAL A 52 4.57 7.76 -7.74
CA VAL A 52 4.32 7.21 -9.08
C VAL A 52 4.36 5.68 -9.06
N LYS A 53 5.38 5.09 -8.44
CA LYS A 53 5.49 3.63 -8.24
C LYS A 53 4.35 3.11 -7.40
N MET A 54 3.98 3.82 -6.34
CA MET A 54 2.86 3.40 -5.49
C MET A 54 1.55 3.39 -6.28
N ASP A 55 1.31 4.38 -7.12
CA ASP A 55 0.17 4.39 -8.04
C ASP A 55 0.20 3.24 -9.04
N GLN A 56 1.37 2.95 -9.63
CA GLN A 56 1.53 1.83 -10.56
C GLN A 56 1.23 0.48 -9.89
N ILE A 57 1.70 0.28 -8.65
CA ILE A 57 1.42 -0.94 -7.88
C ILE A 57 -0.09 -1.05 -7.60
N LEU A 58 -0.72 0.03 -7.13
CA LEU A 58 -2.16 0.04 -6.84
C LEU A 58 -3.02 -0.18 -8.09
N ASP A 59 -2.64 0.41 -9.23
CA ASP A 59 -3.37 0.26 -10.48
C ASP A 59 -3.14 -1.13 -11.11
N ALA A 60 -2.00 -1.79 -10.85
CA ALA A 60 -1.75 -3.18 -11.26
C ALA A 60 -2.54 -4.22 -10.44
N LEU A 61 -3.07 -3.84 -9.27
CA LEU A 61 -3.88 -4.70 -8.39
C LEU A 61 -5.39 -4.62 -8.67
N LYS A 62 -5.82 -3.67 -9.51
CA LYS A 62 -7.22 -3.48 -9.89
C LYS A 62 -7.74 -4.53 -10.85
#